data_AF-A0A430HC33-F1
#
_entry.id   AF-A0A430HC33-F1
#
_cell.length_a   1.000
_cell.length_b   1.000
_cell.length_c   1.000
_cell.angle_alpha   90.00
_cell.angle_beta   90.00
_cell.angle_gamma   90.00
#
_symmetry.space_group_name_H-M   'P 1'
#
loop_
_entity.id
_entity.type
_entity.pdbx_description
1 polymer ?
#
loop_
_entity_poly.entity_id
_entity_poly.type
_entity_poly.pdbx_seq_one_letter_code
_entity_poly.pdbx_strand_id
1 'polypeptide(L)'
;MKHAFSAIALSLATLASGAAYAGEYIGSVSTNGWYDFRLNPGDRIISPNLRYMTLMQLNGNLVTYRLSDFQMIFNTGPQSNGGTYGQLTEDHGLAIRNNYQELWSTGTAQAGVADPATSLRLHDDGKLEIIGSPIPGSTYPYAIRWRSGRDNYVPSCATGAPVPYQVCIYGGTMTVNMCSPEAANTFVINNGGRYGAC
;
A
#
# COMPACT_ATOMS: atom_id res chain seq x y z
N MET A 1 -21.70 -0.22 -47.94
CA MET A 1 -20.92 -1.13 -47.07
C MET A 1 -19.57 -0.48 -46.83
N LYS A 2 -19.29 -0.12 -45.58
CA LYS A 2 -18.12 0.65 -45.14
C LYS A 2 -17.06 -0.31 -44.61
N HIS A 3 -15.83 -0.28 -45.13
CA HIS A 3 -14.64 -0.84 -44.46
C HIS A 3 -13.49 0.14 -44.74
N ALA A 4 -13.28 1.12 -43.86
CA ALA A 4 -12.41 1.10 -42.68
C ALA A 4 -10.95 1.40 -43.06
N PHE A 5 -10.56 2.65 -42.82
CA PHE A 5 -9.20 3.19 -42.98
C PHE A 5 -8.25 2.53 -41.98
N SER A 6 -7.09 2.09 -42.48
CA SER A 6 -5.96 1.64 -41.67
C SER A 6 -5.21 2.87 -41.14
N ALA A 7 -5.16 3.04 -39.82
CA ALA A 7 -4.28 3.99 -39.16
C ALA A 7 -3.20 3.19 -38.43
N ILE A 8 -2.00 3.18 -39.01
CA ILE A 8 -0.77 2.73 -38.34
C ILE A 8 -0.48 3.79 -37.27
N ALA A 9 -0.74 3.46 -36.01
CA ALA A 9 -0.29 4.28 -34.89
C ALA A 9 1.24 4.15 -34.79
N LEU A 10 1.94 5.16 -35.30
CA LEU A 10 3.36 5.37 -35.05
C LEU A 10 3.48 5.82 -33.58
N SER A 11 3.81 4.90 -32.67
CA SER A 11 4.06 5.28 -31.28
C SER A 11 5.39 6.01 -31.19
N LEU A 12 5.30 7.31 -30.84
CA LEU A 12 6.44 8.09 -30.39
C LEU A 12 6.98 7.44 -29.12
N ALA A 13 8.12 6.74 -29.21
CA ALA A 13 8.86 6.33 -28.03
C ALA A 13 9.54 7.59 -27.45
N THR A 14 8.92 8.20 -26.45
CA THR A 14 9.64 9.10 -25.56
C THR A 14 10.65 8.27 -24.77
N LEU A 15 11.94 8.50 -25.04
CA LEU A 15 13.04 8.07 -24.17
C LEU A 15 12.93 8.82 -22.84
N ALA A 16 12.06 8.33 -21.95
CA ALA A 16 12.10 8.68 -20.54
C ALA A 16 13.27 7.90 -19.93
N SER A 17 14.28 8.61 -19.47
CA SER A 17 15.37 8.08 -18.66
C SER A 17 14.81 7.31 -17.45
N GLY A 18 14.90 5.99 -17.48
CA GLY A 18 15.33 5.11 -16.38
C GLY A 18 14.73 5.19 -14.96
N ALA A 19 13.71 6.01 -14.68
CA ALA A 19 12.99 5.95 -13.42
C ALA A 19 11.82 4.98 -13.59
N ALA A 20 12.03 3.72 -13.18
CA ALA A 20 10.88 2.86 -12.89
C ALA A 20 10.04 3.60 -11.85
N TYR A 21 8.84 4.04 -12.24
CA TYR A 21 7.92 4.69 -11.32
C TYR A 21 7.63 3.69 -10.19
N ALA A 22 7.99 4.06 -8.96
CA ALA A 22 7.61 3.32 -7.78
C ALA A 22 6.09 3.09 -7.80
N GLY A 23 5.66 1.84 -7.58
CA GLY A 23 4.26 1.47 -7.49
C GLY A 23 3.61 2.19 -6.30
N GLU A 24 2.46 2.80 -6.54
CA GLU A 24 1.65 3.40 -5.49
C GLU A 24 0.26 2.78 -5.46
N TYR A 25 -0.15 2.34 -4.28
CA TYR A 25 -1.39 1.60 -4.07
C TYR A 25 -2.20 2.24 -2.95
N ILE A 26 -3.51 2.38 -3.12
CA ILE A 26 -4.41 2.87 -2.07
C ILE A 26 -5.08 1.68 -1.39
N GLY A 27 -4.91 1.59 -0.07
CA GLY A 27 -5.52 0.61 0.81
C GLY A 27 -4.87 -0.78 0.75
N SER A 28 -4.67 -1.35 -0.43
CA SER A 28 -4.18 -2.73 -0.52
C SER A 28 -3.47 -3.08 -1.83
N VAL A 29 -2.64 -4.11 -1.75
CA VAL A 29 -2.16 -4.90 -2.90
C VAL A 29 -2.61 -6.35 -2.75
N SER A 30 -2.80 -7.04 -3.87
CA SER A 30 -3.30 -8.41 -3.93
C SER A 30 -2.53 -9.21 -4.95
N THR A 31 -2.51 -10.53 -4.77
CA THR A 31 -1.87 -11.43 -5.74
C THR A 31 -2.66 -11.51 -7.06
N ASN A 32 -3.95 -11.13 -7.06
CA ASN A 32 -4.80 -11.06 -8.27
C ASN A 32 -4.80 -12.36 -9.09
N GLY A 33 -4.76 -13.51 -8.42
CA GLY A 33 -4.70 -14.83 -9.07
C GLY A 33 -3.32 -15.25 -9.57
N TRP A 34 -2.27 -14.49 -9.28
CA TRP A 34 -0.88 -14.91 -9.44
C TRP A 34 -0.34 -15.57 -8.16
N TYR A 35 0.74 -16.34 -8.29
CA TYR A 35 1.42 -16.98 -7.15
C TYR A 35 1.92 -15.98 -6.11
N ASP A 36 2.34 -14.81 -6.55
CA ASP A 36 2.84 -13.76 -5.69
C ASP A 36 2.56 -12.35 -6.22
N PHE A 37 2.75 -11.39 -5.33
CA PHE A 37 2.82 -9.97 -5.63
C PHE A 37 4.12 -9.42 -5.05
N ARG A 38 4.90 -8.73 -5.87
CA ARG A 38 6.20 -8.17 -5.49
C ARG A 38 6.11 -6.66 -5.24
N LEU A 39 6.51 -6.25 -4.04
CA LEU A 39 6.78 -4.86 -3.65
C LEU A 39 8.28 -4.59 -3.84
N ASN A 40 8.62 -3.83 -4.87
CA ASN A 40 9.99 -3.38 -5.13
C ASN A 40 10.37 -2.22 -4.21
N PRO A 41 11.67 -1.97 -3.99
CA PRO A 41 12.11 -0.74 -3.35
C PRO A 41 11.49 0.51 -3.99
N GLY A 42 10.93 1.38 -3.15
CA GLY A 42 10.18 2.56 -3.55
C GLY A 42 8.66 2.35 -3.54
N ASP A 43 8.19 1.12 -3.72
CA ASP A 43 6.76 0.82 -3.76
C ASP A 43 6.10 1.12 -2.41
N ARG A 44 4.90 1.70 -2.47
CA ARG A 44 4.17 2.14 -1.29
C ARG A 44 2.68 1.81 -1.35
N ILE A 45 2.14 1.49 -0.18
CA ILE A 45 0.70 1.34 0.06
C ILE A 45 0.29 2.47 1.00
N ILE A 46 -0.69 3.28 0.63
CA ILE A 46 -1.20 4.39 1.43
C ILE A 46 -2.57 4.01 2.00
N SER A 47 -2.84 4.27 3.28
CA SER A 47 -4.15 3.99 3.86
C SER A 47 -5.25 4.81 3.17
N PRO A 48 -6.51 4.34 3.09
CA PRO A 48 -7.59 5.10 2.43
C PRO A 48 -7.83 6.52 2.98
N ASN A 49 -7.65 6.73 4.29
CA ASN A 49 -7.69 8.04 4.94
C ASN A 49 -6.39 8.84 4.83
N LEU A 50 -5.41 8.25 4.16
CA LEU A 50 -4.10 8.78 3.84
C LEU A 50 -3.27 9.29 5.02
N ARG A 51 -3.48 8.72 6.20
CA ARG A 51 -2.69 9.02 7.39
C ARG A 51 -1.48 8.13 7.55
N TYR A 52 -1.42 7.03 6.80
CA TYR A 52 -0.39 6.02 6.94
C TYR A 52 0.14 5.59 5.58
N MET A 53 1.41 5.19 5.56
CA MET A 53 2.07 4.66 4.38
C MET A 53 2.95 3.48 4.75
N THR A 54 2.75 2.33 4.12
CA THR A 54 3.72 1.25 4.10
C THR A 54 4.64 1.44 2.90
N LEU A 55 5.95 1.49 3.12
CA LEU A 55 6.97 1.71 2.10
C LEU A 55 8.00 0.58 2.14
N MET A 56 8.28 -0.01 0.98
CA MET A 56 9.43 -0.89 0.81
C MET A 56 10.69 -0.06 0.56
N GLN A 57 11.60 -0.01 1.52
CA GLN A 57 12.81 0.83 1.44
C GLN A 57 13.95 0.15 0.68
N LEU A 58 14.89 0.95 0.14
CA LEU A 58 16.07 0.47 -0.60
C LEU A 58 17.00 -0.43 0.23
N ASN A 59 17.06 -0.24 1.54
CA ASN A 59 17.83 -1.06 2.48
C ASN A 59 17.09 -2.34 2.93
N GLY A 60 16.02 -2.70 2.22
CA GLY A 60 15.26 -3.91 2.51
C GLY A 60 14.35 -3.83 3.73
N ASN A 61 14.15 -2.66 4.32
CA ASN A 61 13.19 -2.49 5.40
C ASN A 61 11.78 -2.23 4.83
N LEU A 62 10.78 -2.99 5.23
CA LEU A 62 9.38 -2.66 4.98
C LEU A 62 8.84 -1.91 6.19
N VAL A 63 8.44 -0.65 6.00
CA VAL A 63 8.10 0.25 7.10
C VAL A 63 6.72 0.83 6.91
N THR A 64 5.88 0.76 7.93
CA THR A 64 4.65 1.56 8.00
C THR A 64 4.91 2.83 8.81
N TYR A 65 4.68 3.97 8.18
CA TYR A 65 4.80 5.30 8.73
C TYR A 65 3.44 5.89 9.07
N ARG A 66 3.37 6.62 10.19
CA ARG A 66 2.36 7.66 10.42
C ARG A 66 2.83 8.92 9.71
N LEU A 67 2.04 9.44 8.77
CA LEU A 67 2.49 10.54 7.92
C LEU A 67 2.49 11.91 8.62
N SER A 68 1.80 12.08 9.74
CA SER A 68 1.76 13.36 10.46
C SER A 68 3.08 13.74 11.14
N ASP A 69 3.90 12.75 11.49
CA ASP A 69 5.16 12.93 12.23
C ASP A 69 6.29 11.99 11.75
N PHE A 70 6.05 11.23 10.68
CA PHE A 70 6.93 10.21 10.13
C PHE A 70 7.38 9.15 11.15
N GLN A 71 6.58 8.90 12.19
CA GLN A 71 6.87 7.82 13.14
C GLN A 71 6.71 6.46 12.46
N MET A 72 7.69 5.59 12.68
CA MET A 72 7.66 4.19 12.25
C MET A 72 6.79 3.40 13.23
N ILE A 73 5.57 3.05 12.82
CA ILE A 73 4.62 2.33 13.66
C ILE A 73 4.72 0.80 13.48
N PHE A 74 5.29 0.36 12.37
CA PHE A 74 5.70 -1.01 12.11
C PHE A 74 6.95 -1.02 11.24
N ASN A 75 7.87 -1.95 11.46
CA ASN A 75 8.98 -2.19 10.55
C ASN A 75 9.49 -3.64 10.65
N THR A 76 10.09 -4.14 9.57
CA THR A 76 10.73 -5.46 9.54
C THR A 76 12.21 -5.41 9.96
N GLY A 77 12.75 -4.22 10.19
CA GLY A 77 14.18 -3.96 10.33
C GLY A 77 14.90 -3.94 8.97
N PRO A 78 16.05 -3.25 8.87
CA PRO A 78 16.87 -3.29 7.67
C PRO A 78 17.44 -4.69 7.44
N GLN A 79 17.36 -5.18 6.21
CA GLN A 79 17.68 -6.57 5.88
C GLN A 79 18.96 -6.71 5.02
N SER A 80 19.27 -5.73 4.15
CA SER A 80 20.51 -5.72 3.37
C SER A 80 20.79 -4.36 2.71
N ASN A 81 21.95 -4.17 2.09
CA ASN A 81 22.29 -2.94 1.35
C ASN A 81 21.85 -2.94 -0.13
N GLY A 82 20.97 -3.85 -0.57
CA GLY A 82 20.38 -3.78 -1.91
C GLY A 82 19.80 -5.09 -2.44
N GLY A 83 18.97 -5.00 -3.48
CA GLY A 83 18.34 -6.16 -4.14
C GLY A 83 17.19 -6.80 -3.35
N THR A 84 16.84 -6.24 -2.19
CA THR A 84 15.76 -6.72 -1.35
C THR A 84 14.39 -6.25 -1.85
N TYR A 85 13.37 -7.09 -1.75
CA TYR A 85 11.99 -6.79 -2.10
C TYR A 85 11.01 -7.45 -1.11
N GLY A 86 9.80 -6.91 -1.02
CA GLY A 86 8.69 -7.56 -0.34
C GLY A 86 7.96 -8.49 -1.29
N GLN A 87 7.52 -9.64 -0.79
CA GLN A 87 6.77 -10.64 -1.56
C GLN A 87 5.56 -11.09 -0.75
N LEU A 88 4.37 -10.76 -1.22
CA LEU A 88 3.10 -11.32 -0.76
C LEU A 88 2.82 -12.58 -1.61
N THR A 89 2.47 -13.70 -1.00
CA THR A 89 2.23 -14.97 -1.71
C THR A 89 0.76 -15.38 -1.63
N GLU A 90 0.26 -16.13 -2.61
CA GLU A 90 -1.10 -16.67 -2.58
C GLU A 90 -1.31 -17.67 -1.45
N ASP A 91 -0.24 -18.29 -0.96
CA ASP A 91 -0.23 -19.16 0.23
C ASP A 91 -0.35 -18.39 1.56
N HIS A 92 -0.86 -17.15 1.55
CA HIS A 92 -1.13 -16.32 2.72
C HIS A 92 0.10 -15.78 3.49
N GLY A 93 1.24 -15.63 2.82
CA GLY A 93 2.51 -15.19 3.44
C GLY A 93 2.97 -13.81 2.96
N LEU A 94 3.69 -13.07 3.82
CA LEU A 94 4.49 -11.92 3.42
C LEU A 94 5.93 -12.14 3.87
N ALA A 95 6.87 -12.00 2.94
CA ALA A 95 8.29 -12.13 3.21
C ALA A 95 9.08 -10.95 2.64
N ILE A 96 10.20 -10.64 3.29
CA ILE A 96 11.25 -9.80 2.72
C ILE A 96 12.34 -10.72 2.20
N ARG A 97 12.67 -10.58 0.91
CA ARG A 97 13.59 -11.49 0.22
C ARG A 97 14.69 -10.76 -0.53
N ASN A 98 15.83 -11.44 -0.68
CA ASN A 98 16.91 -11.07 -1.59
C ASN A 98 17.32 -12.33 -2.36
N ASN A 99 17.29 -12.30 -3.70
CA ASN A 99 17.60 -13.46 -4.54
C ASN A 99 16.93 -14.76 -4.06
N TYR A 100 15.61 -14.70 -3.78
CA TYR A 100 14.79 -15.78 -3.24
C TYR A 100 15.09 -16.23 -1.80
N GLN A 101 16.20 -15.80 -1.20
CA GLN A 101 16.47 -16.01 0.22
C GLN A 101 15.51 -15.18 1.06
N GLU A 102 14.85 -15.83 2.01
CA GLU A 102 14.01 -15.17 3.02
C GLU A 102 14.88 -14.55 4.12
N LEU A 103 14.71 -13.25 4.34
CA LEU A 103 15.42 -12.48 5.36
C LEU A 103 14.51 -12.16 6.55
N TRP A 104 13.21 -12.00 6.27
CA TRP A 104 12.16 -11.83 7.25
C TRP A 104 10.84 -12.40 6.70
N SER A 105 9.96 -12.87 7.58
CA SER A 105 8.64 -13.37 7.20
C SER A 105 7.63 -13.19 8.31
N THR A 106 6.35 -13.07 7.93
CA THR A 106 5.22 -13.17 8.86
C THR A 106 5.05 -14.56 9.45
N GLY A 107 5.66 -15.59 8.85
CA GLY A 107 5.54 -16.98 9.28
C GLY A 107 4.14 -17.58 9.02
N THR A 108 3.35 -16.96 8.14
CA THR A 108 1.96 -17.36 7.86
C THR A 108 1.77 -18.08 6.54
N ALA A 109 2.84 -18.29 5.78
CA ALA A 109 2.78 -19.05 4.54
C ALA A 109 2.38 -20.51 4.81
N GLN A 110 1.34 -20.99 4.13
CA GLN A 110 0.87 -22.37 4.20
C GLN A 110 1.06 -23.00 2.82
N ALA A 111 2.24 -23.57 2.61
CA ALA A 111 2.64 -24.09 1.30
C ALA A 111 1.57 -25.03 0.70
N GLY A 112 1.17 -24.74 -0.54
CA GLY A 112 0.18 -25.52 -1.28
C GLY A 112 -1.27 -25.24 -0.91
N VAL A 113 -1.53 -24.22 -0.10
CA VAL A 113 -2.87 -23.71 0.21
C VAL A 113 -3.04 -22.35 -0.44
N ALA A 114 -3.20 -22.36 -1.76
CA ALA A 114 -3.37 -21.17 -2.55
C ALA A 114 -4.71 -20.47 -2.26
N ASP A 115 -4.64 -19.16 -2.05
CA ASP A 115 -5.79 -18.27 -1.96
C ASP A 115 -5.56 -17.05 -2.84
N PRO A 116 -6.22 -17.00 -4.01
CA PRO A 116 -6.05 -15.91 -4.96
C PRO A 116 -6.63 -14.57 -4.44
N ALA A 117 -7.40 -14.60 -3.34
CA ALA A 117 -7.86 -13.39 -2.66
C ALA A 117 -6.82 -12.85 -1.66
N THR A 118 -5.65 -13.48 -1.53
CA THR A 118 -4.61 -13.01 -0.61
C THR A 118 -4.21 -11.57 -0.93
N SER A 119 -4.36 -10.71 0.07
CA SER A 119 -4.12 -9.28 -0.04
C SER A 119 -3.40 -8.74 1.18
N LEU A 120 -2.45 -7.82 0.96
CA LEU A 120 -1.82 -7.02 1.99
C LEU A 120 -2.56 -5.67 2.06
N ARG A 121 -3.19 -5.38 3.19
CA ARG A 121 -4.05 -4.23 3.39
C ARG A 121 -3.53 -3.31 4.49
N LEU A 122 -3.38 -2.03 4.19
CA LEU A 122 -3.11 -0.98 5.14
C LEU A 122 -4.42 -0.28 5.53
N HIS A 123 -4.70 -0.27 6.83
CA HIS A 123 -5.91 0.29 7.39
C HIS A 123 -5.73 1.76 7.81
N ASP A 124 -6.88 2.42 8.00
CA ASP A 124 -7.00 3.81 8.46
C ASP A 124 -6.52 4.04 9.90
N ASP A 125 -6.20 2.98 10.63
CA ASP A 125 -5.59 3.00 11.96
C ASP A 125 -4.10 2.59 11.93
N GLY A 126 -3.48 2.57 10.75
CA GLY A 126 -2.06 2.23 10.58
C GLY A 126 -1.74 0.75 10.73
N LYS A 127 -2.75 -0.11 10.92
CA LYS A 127 -2.58 -1.55 10.97
C LYS A 127 -2.36 -2.11 9.56
N LEU A 128 -1.34 -2.95 9.40
CA LEU A 128 -1.07 -3.70 8.19
C LEU A 128 -1.56 -5.14 8.38
N GLU A 129 -2.44 -5.65 7.52
CA GLU A 129 -3.02 -6.99 7.62
C GLU A 129 -2.81 -7.79 6.33
N ILE A 130 -2.56 -9.09 6.48
CA ILE A 130 -2.74 -10.06 5.39
C ILE A 130 -4.14 -10.64 5.55
N ILE A 131 -4.96 -10.47 4.52
CA ILE A 131 -6.29 -11.05 4.45
C ILE A 131 -6.37 -12.06 3.32
N GLY A 132 -7.31 -12.99 3.42
CA GLY A 132 -7.66 -13.93 2.37
C GLY A 132 -9.16 -14.18 2.31
N SER A 133 -9.55 -15.16 1.51
CA SER A 133 -10.89 -15.69 1.36
C SER A 133 -11.53 -15.99 2.73
N PRO A 134 -12.84 -15.73 2.90
CA PRO A 134 -13.57 -16.10 4.09
C PRO A 134 -13.37 -17.57 4.46
N ILE A 135 -13.22 -17.86 5.75
CA ILE A 135 -13.27 -19.24 6.24
C ILE A 135 -14.71 -19.76 6.08
N PRO A 136 -14.93 -20.98 5.56
CA PRO A 136 -16.27 -21.57 5.48
C PRO A 136 -17.01 -21.51 6.82
N GLY A 137 -18.23 -20.97 6.82
CA GLY A 137 -19.04 -20.78 8.03
C GLY A 137 -18.71 -19.52 8.84
N SER A 138 -17.71 -18.73 8.45
CA SER A 138 -17.46 -17.40 9.02
C SER A 138 -18.50 -16.39 8.53
N THR A 139 -18.96 -15.51 9.43
CA THR A 139 -19.76 -14.34 9.08
C THR A 139 -18.91 -13.16 8.60
N TYR A 140 -17.58 -13.22 8.77
CA TYR A 140 -16.67 -12.19 8.30
C TYR A 140 -16.44 -12.31 6.78
N PRO A 141 -16.42 -11.18 6.04
CA PRO A 141 -16.25 -11.18 4.58
C PRO A 141 -14.82 -11.47 4.12
N TYR A 142 -13.90 -11.78 5.05
CA TYR A 142 -12.53 -12.19 4.78
C TYR A 142 -11.94 -12.92 6.00
N ALA A 143 -10.86 -13.68 5.79
CA ALA A 143 -10.05 -14.25 6.85
C ALA A 143 -8.84 -13.36 7.14
N ILE A 144 -8.52 -13.12 8.41
CA ILE A 144 -7.27 -12.46 8.81
C ILE A 144 -6.20 -13.55 8.98
N ARG A 145 -5.12 -13.45 8.22
CA ARG A 145 -4.00 -14.41 8.24
C ARG A 145 -2.86 -13.90 9.12
N TRP A 146 -2.60 -12.60 9.05
CA TRP A 146 -1.60 -11.92 9.87
C TRP A 146 -2.01 -10.45 10.07
N ARG A 147 -1.51 -9.82 11.14
CA ARG A 147 -1.64 -8.38 11.37
C ARG A 147 -0.49 -7.81 12.18
N SER A 148 -0.11 -6.57 11.87
CA SER A 148 0.73 -5.75 12.75
C SER A 148 -0.06 -5.21 13.95
N GLY A 149 0.63 -4.52 14.85
CA GLY A 149 -0.03 -3.61 15.79
C GLY A 149 -0.74 -2.49 15.05
N ARG A 150 -1.86 -2.02 15.61
CA ARG A 150 -2.50 -0.77 15.18
C ARG A 150 -1.83 0.42 15.84
N ASP A 151 -1.92 1.58 15.22
CA ASP A 151 -1.52 2.82 15.83
C ASP A 151 -2.62 3.33 16.78
N ASN A 152 -2.32 3.41 18.07
CA ASN A 152 -3.23 3.97 19.07
C ASN A 152 -3.11 5.49 19.18
N TYR A 153 -2.23 6.12 18.38
CA TYR A 153 -2.07 7.56 18.41
C TYR A 153 -3.30 8.26 17.87
N VAL A 154 -3.94 8.98 18.77
CA VAL A 154 -4.93 10.00 18.43
C VAL A 154 -4.15 11.31 18.26
N PRO A 155 -4.13 11.90 17.06
CA PRO A 155 -3.51 13.21 16.87
C PRO A 155 -4.18 14.20 17.82
N SER A 156 -3.38 14.83 18.68
CA SER A 156 -3.87 15.88 19.56
C SER A 156 -3.95 17.18 18.76
N CYS A 157 -5.12 17.49 18.22
CA CYS A 157 -5.34 18.78 17.59
C CYS A 157 -5.55 19.84 18.68
N ALA A 158 -5.16 21.08 18.41
CA ALA A 158 -5.39 22.19 19.34
C ALA A 158 -6.88 22.34 19.72
N THR A 159 -7.79 21.91 18.84
CA THR A 159 -9.25 22.00 18.99
C THR A 159 -9.93 20.65 19.31
N GLY A 160 -9.19 19.59 19.60
CA GLY A 160 -9.74 18.27 19.93
C GLY A 160 -9.35 17.16 18.95
N ALA A 161 -10.31 16.32 18.57
CA ALA A 161 -10.07 15.20 17.65
C ALA A 161 -9.91 15.67 16.19
N PRO A 162 -9.16 14.95 15.34
CA PRO A 162 -9.11 15.23 13.91
C PRO A 162 -10.51 15.19 13.29
N VAL A 163 -10.79 16.14 12.39
CA VAL A 163 -12.07 16.24 11.67
C VAL A 163 -11.89 15.87 10.19
N PRO A 164 -12.94 15.40 9.52
CA PRO A 164 -12.87 14.96 8.12
C PRO A 164 -12.75 16.14 7.15
N TYR A 165 -11.85 16.02 6.17
CA TYR A 165 -11.68 16.92 5.04
C TYR A 165 -11.73 16.14 3.73
N GLN A 166 -12.47 16.63 2.74
CA GLN A 166 -12.46 16.06 1.41
C GLN A 166 -11.22 16.51 0.64
N VAL A 167 -10.55 15.56 0.00
CA VAL A 167 -9.39 15.81 -0.86
C VAL A 167 -9.52 14.99 -2.15
N CYS A 168 -8.91 15.51 -3.22
CA CYS A 168 -8.90 14.90 -4.54
C CYS A 168 -7.48 14.42 -4.85
N ILE A 169 -7.30 13.11 -4.91
CA ILE A 169 -6.00 12.47 -5.20
C ILE A 169 -6.22 11.41 -6.27
N TYR A 170 -5.38 11.42 -7.30
CA TYR A 170 -5.45 10.49 -8.43
C TYR A 170 -6.83 10.43 -9.12
N GLY A 171 -7.56 11.55 -9.13
CA GLY A 171 -8.90 11.63 -9.72
C GLY A 171 -10.02 11.04 -8.86
N GLY A 172 -9.73 10.61 -7.63
CA GLY A 172 -10.72 10.15 -6.65
C GLY A 172 -10.92 11.13 -5.49
N THR A 173 -12.19 11.41 -5.15
CA THR A 173 -12.56 12.14 -3.93
C THR A 173 -12.50 11.20 -2.74
N MET A 174 -11.85 11.64 -1.66
CA MET A 174 -11.61 10.86 -0.46
C MET A 174 -11.63 11.74 0.79
N THR A 175 -11.80 11.13 1.95
CA THR A 175 -11.90 11.83 3.25
C THR A 175 -10.66 11.55 4.09
N VAL A 176 -9.95 12.61 4.47
CA VAL A 176 -8.81 12.56 5.39
C VAL A 176 -9.19 13.19 6.73
N ASN A 177 -8.87 12.52 7.84
CA ASN A 177 -9.10 13.08 9.17
C ASN A 177 -7.84 13.82 9.65
N MET A 178 -7.89 15.15 9.70
CA MET A 178 -6.73 16.00 10.02
C MET A 178 -7.06 17.03 11.10
N CYS A 179 -6.04 17.68 11.66
CA CYS A 179 -6.22 18.69 12.71
C CYS A 179 -6.59 20.08 12.21
N SER A 180 -6.35 20.36 10.93
CA SER A 180 -6.67 21.64 10.32
C SER A 180 -6.81 21.47 8.79
N PRO A 181 -7.51 22.39 8.11
CA PRO A 181 -7.58 22.36 6.65
C PRO A 181 -6.20 22.56 5.99
N GLU A 182 -5.29 23.31 6.62
CA GLU A 182 -3.90 23.49 6.14
C GLU A 182 -3.11 22.18 6.19
N ALA A 183 -3.31 21.37 7.24
CA ALA A 183 -2.69 20.05 7.35
C ALA A 183 -3.22 19.11 6.25
N ALA A 184 -4.54 19.10 6.01
CA ALA A 184 -5.13 18.36 4.90
C ALA A 184 -4.64 18.84 3.52
N ASN A 185 -4.48 20.15 3.34
CA ASN A 185 -3.94 20.73 2.11
C ASN A 185 -2.45 20.41 1.90
N THR A 186 -1.64 20.46 2.95
CA THR A 186 -0.22 20.06 2.88
C THR A 186 -0.09 18.60 2.52
N PHE A 187 -0.89 17.77 3.20
CA PHE A 187 -0.96 16.35 2.96
C PHE A 187 -1.33 16.06 1.49
N VAL A 188 -2.38 16.69 0.94
CA VAL A 188 -2.83 16.39 -0.42
C VAL A 188 -1.83 16.87 -1.49
N ILE A 189 -1.19 18.02 -1.29
CA ILE A 189 -0.15 18.54 -2.19
C ILE A 189 1.04 17.58 -2.24
N ASN A 190 1.47 17.06 -1.10
CA ASN A 190 2.56 16.09 -1.02
C ASN A 190 2.25 14.75 -1.70
N ASN A 191 0.97 14.47 -1.96
CA ASN A 191 0.49 13.27 -2.65
C ASN A 191 -0.06 13.60 -4.05
N GLY A 192 0.40 14.70 -4.66
CA GLY A 192 0.09 15.04 -6.05
C GLY A 192 -1.39 15.36 -6.32
N GLY A 193 -2.14 15.76 -5.30
CA GLY A 193 -3.56 16.07 -5.41
C GLY A 193 -3.90 17.52 -5.06
N ARG A 194 -5.20 17.77 -4.85
CA ARG A 194 -5.74 19.09 -4.47
C ARG A 194 -6.78 18.99 -3.36
N TYR A 195 -6.88 20.03 -2.55
CA TYR A 195 -7.88 20.12 -1.50
C TYR A 195 -9.30 20.25 -2.11
N GLY A 196 -10.30 19.64 -1.46
CA GLY A 196 -11.68 19.55 -1.97
C GLY A 196 -11.94 18.32 -2.84
N ALA A 197 -13.16 18.19 -3.35
CA ALA A 197 -13.55 17.08 -4.22
C ALA A 197 -12.90 17.16 -5.62
N CYS A 198 -12.74 15.99 -6.24
CA CYS A 198 -12.66 15.88 -7.69
C CYS A 198 -14.03 16.20 -8.27
#